data_AF-A0A1V4QVF4-F1
#
_entry.id   AF-A0A1V4QVF4-F1
#
_cell.length_a   1.000
_cell.length_b   1.000
_cell.length_c   1.000
_cell.angle_alpha   90.00
_cell.angle_beta   90.00
_cell.angle_gamma   90.00
#
_symmetry.space_group_name_H-M   'P 1'
#
loop_
_entity.id
_entity.type
_entity.pdbx_description
1 polymer ?
#
loop_
_entity_poly.entity_id
_entity_poly.type
_entity_poly.pdbx_seq_one_letter_code
_entity_poly.pdbx_strand_id
1 'polypeptide(L)'
;MHHALRDSGRDMIYSLSNGGPFEDAADWARLANCWRTTGDITDTWDSISTIGFSQDRWTPYAGPGHWNDPDMLVVDKVLGWLDGCGNGLTENEQITHITLWAILAAPLLLGCDLSRMDEFTRNLMCNDEMWR
;
A
#
# COMPACT_ATOMS: atom_id res chain seq x y z
N MET A 1 12.95 -17.75 4.15
CA MET A 1 12.94 -16.48 4.91
C MET A 1 12.00 -16.54 6.11
N HIS A 2 10.71 -16.91 5.95
CA HIS A 2 9.74 -17.04 7.05
C HIS A 2 10.30 -17.70 8.34
N HIS A 3 10.85 -18.92 8.23
CA HIS A 3 11.44 -19.61 9.39
C HIS A 3 12.59 -18.83 10.04
N ALA A 4 13.49 -18.29 9.24
CA ALA A 4 14.63 -17.51 9.75
C ALA A 4 14.18 -16.26 10.54
N LEU A 5 13.10 -15.59 10.11
CA LEU A 5 12.54 -14.45 10.84
C LEU A 5 11.92 -14.91 12.17
N ARG A 6 11.20 -16.04 12.18
CA ARG A 6 10.61 -16.60 13.41
C ARG A 6 11.65 -17.10 14.40
N ASP A 7 12.75 -17.67 13.91
CA ASP A 7 13.81 -18.24 14.72
C ASP A 7 14.78 -17.18 15.24
N SER A 8 14.67 -15.92 14.79
CA SER A 8 15.58 -14.85 15.21
C SER A 8 15.34 -14.37 16.64
N GLY A 9 14.23 -14.76 17.27
CA GLY A 9 13.81 -14.28 18.60
C GLY A 9 13.33 -12.82 18.62
N ARG A 10 12.95 -12.23 17.48
CA ARG A 10 12.41 -10.87 17.38
C ARG A 10 11.12 -10.87 16.58
N ASP A 11 10.16 -10.03 17.00
CA ASP A 11 8.96 -9.78 16.22
C ASP A 11 9.31 -8.89 15.02
N MET A 12 9.22 -9.46 13.83
CA MET A 12 9.52 -8.76 12.57
C MET A 12 8.36 -8.97 11.60
N ILE A 13 7.86 -7.86 11.05
CA ILE A 13 6.88 -7.88 9.97
C ILE A 13 7.55 -8.36 8.69
N TYR A 14 6.97 -9.38 8.05
CA TYR A 14 7.44 -9.89 6.78
C TYR A 14 6.55 -9.40 5.64
N SER A 15 7.03 -8.41 4.89
CA SER A 15 6.40 -7.88 3.67
C SER A 15 7.05 -8.48 2.43
N LEU A 16 6.25 -8.97 1.49
CA LEU A 16 6.70 -9.56 0.22
C LEU A 16 6.49 -8.59 -0.95
N SER A 17 7.52 -8.47 -1.80
CA SER A 17 7.55 -7.67 -3.02
C SER A 17 8.38 -8.43 -4.09
N ASN A 18 8.27 -8.20 -5.40
CA ASN A 18 7.33 -7.35 -6.16
C ASN A 18 6.17 -8.21 -6.69
N GLY A 19 5.01 -7.62 -6.98
CA GLY A 19 3.73 -8.27 -7.30
C GLY A 19 3.80 -9.74 -7.71
N GLY A 20 3.38 -10.64 -6.83
CA GLY A 20 3.55 -12.07 -7.07
C GLY A 20 2.39 -12.71 -7.86
N PRO A 21 2.51 -13.98 -8.27
CA PRO A 21 1.43 -14.76 -8.87
C PRO A 21 0.26 -14.98 -7.91
N PHE A 22 -0.97 -14.73 -8.38
CA PHE A 22 -2.18 -14.91 -7.59
C PHE A 22 -2.35 -16.35 -7.05
N GLU A 23 -1.82 -17.33 -7.78
CA GLU A 23 -1.88 -18.74 -7.44
C GLU A 23 -1.25 -19.06 -6.08
N ASP A 24 -0.32 -18.21 -5.62
CA ASP A 24 0.40 -18.38 -4.35
C ASP A 24 -0.25 -17.61 -3.17
N ALA A 25 -1.38 -16.92 -3.39
CA ALA A 25 -2.01 -16.06 -2.37
C ALA A 25 -2.30 -16.78 -1.05
N ALA A 26 -2.73 -18.04 -1.12
CA ALA A 26 -2.98 -18.87 0.07
C ALA A 26 -1.71 -19.13 0.89
N ASP A 27 -0.58 -19.35 0.20
CA ASP A 27 0.69 -19.57 0.86
C ASP A 27 1.26 -18.29 1.47
N TRP A 28 1.09 -17.14 0.81
CA TRP A 28 1.53 -15.87 1.38
C TRP A 28 0.71 -15.47 2.59
N ALA A 29 -0.60 -15.68 2.58
CA ALA A 29 -1.45 -15.46 3.75
C ALA A 29 -0.99 -16.27 4.98
N ARG A 30 -0.38 -17.43 4.76
CA ARG A 30 0.20 -18.28 5.82
C ARG A 30 1.61 -17.87 6.22
N LEU A 31 2.40 -17.32 5.30
CA LEU A 31 3.85 -17.14 5.45
C LEU A 31 4.28 -15.69 5.68
N ALA A 32 3.49 -14.69 5.31
CA ALA A 32 3.85 -13.28 5.34
C ALA A 32 2.78 -12.44 6.03
N ASN A 33 3.17 -11.25 6.47
CA ASN A 33 2.26 -10.28 7.07
C ASN A 33 1.60 -9.37 6.03
N CYS A 34 2.27 -9.14 4.90
CA CYS A 34 1.65 -8.56 3.72
C CYS A 34 2.39 -8.95 2.44
N TRP A 35 1.73 -8.84 1.29
CA TRP A 35 2.29 -9.16 -0.02
C TRP A 35 1.76 -8.23 -1.10
N ARG A 36 2.66 -7.82 -1.99
CA ARG A 36 2.31 -7.02 -3.16
C ARG A 36 1.36 -7.78 -4.09
N THR A 37 0.21 -7.18 -4.39
CA THR A 37 -0.80 -7.74 -5.30
C THR A 37 -0.62 -7.29 -6.75
N THR A 38 0.21 -6.27 -6.98
CA THR A 38 0.47 -5.65 -8.29
C THR A 38 1.95 -5.30 -8.45
N GLY A 39 2.32 -4.92 -9.68
CA GLY A 39 3.55 -4.17 -9.93
C GLY A 39 3.54 -2.79 -9.28
N ASP A 40 4.64 -2.06 -9.45
CA ASP A 40 4.87 -0.82 -8.71
C ASP A 40 3.89 0.29 -9.10
N ILE A 41 3.37 0.97 -8.08
CA ILE A 41 2.49 2.12 -8.23
C ILE A 41 3.28 3.34 -8.72
N THR A 42 2.62 4.22 -9.47
CA THR A 42 3.15 5.54 -9.85
C THR A 42 2.15 6.62 -9.46
N ASP A 43 2.61 7.87 -9.38
CA ASP A 43 1.83 9.06 -9.05
C ASP A 43 0.95 9.52 -10.23
N THR A 44 0.20 8.59 -10.83
CA THR A 44 -0.72 8.84 -11.94
C THR A 44 -2.08 8.23 -11.66
N TRP A 45 -3.15 8.90 -12.13
CA TRP A 45 -4.52 8.39 -12.00
C TRP A 45 -4.69 6.96 -12.52
N ASP A 46 -4.14 6.68 -13.71
CA ASP A 46 -4.25 5.38 -14.36
C ASP A 46 -3.63 4.27 -13.50
N SER A 47 -2.50 4.55 -12.85
CA SER A 47 -1.85 3.60 -11.94
C SER A 47 -2.70 3.35 -10.69
N ILE A 48 -3.08 4.41 -9.97
CA ILE A 48 -3.80 4.27 -8.70
C ILE A 48 -5.17 3.61 -8.89
N SER A 49 -5.89 3.96 -9.97
CA SER A 49 -7.24 3.45 -10.22
C SER A 49 -7.19 2.00 -10.68
N THR A 50 -6.26 1.64 -11.56
CA THR A 50 -6.09 0.25 -12.01
C THR A 50 -5.70 -0.67 -10.84
N ILE A 51 -4.76 -0.24 -10.00
CA ILE A 51 -4.30 -1.03 -8.86
C ILE A 51 -5.41 -1.15 -7.82
N GLY A 52 -5.98 -0.04 -7.36
CA GLY A 52 -6.96 -0.05 -6.28
C GLY A 52 -8.25 -0.79 -6.63
N PHE A 53 -8.75 -0.69 -7.86
CA PHE A 53 -9.99 -1.37 -8.27
C PHE A 53 -9.80 -2.83 -8.71
N SER A 54 -8.57 -3.34 -8.79
CA SER A 54 -8.29 -4.74 -9.17
C SER A 54 -8.12 -5.70 -7.98
N GLN A 55 -8.45 -5.25 -6.77
CA GLN A 55 -8.16 -5.99 -5.53
C GLN A 55 -9.20 -7.07 -5.15
N ASP A 56 -10.40 -7.07 -5.75
CA ASP A 56 -11.52 -7.94 -5.37
C ASP A 56 -11.14 -9.43 -5.27
N ARG A 57 -10.36 -9.92 -6.25
CA ARG A 57 -9.91 -11.33 -6.29
C ARG A 57 -9.04 -11.72 -5.09
N TRP A 58 -8.36 -10.77 -4.46
CA TRP A 58 -7.42 -10.99 -3.36
C TRP A 58 -8.12 -10.94 -2.00
N THR A 59 -9.31 -10.35 -1.91
CA THR A 59 -10.09 -10.17 -0.67
C THR A 59 -10.18 -11.44 0.19
N PRO A 60 -10.41 -12.66 -0.35
CA PRO A 60 -10.52 -13.87 0.48
C PRO A 60 -9.26 -14.24 1.28
N TYR A 61 -8.10 -13.69 0.91
CA TYR A 61 -6.80 -14.01 1.54
C TYR A 61 -6.35 -12.96 2.56
N ALA A 62 -7.02 -11.80 2.64
CA ALA A 62 -6.69 -10.76 3.59
C ALA A 62 -7.44 -10.93 4.92
N GLY A 63 -6.76 -10.57 6.01
CA GLY A 63 -7.32 -10.58 7.34
C GLY A 63 -6.30 -10.16 8.41
N PRO A 64 -6.72 -10.11 9.69
CA PRO A 64 -5.82 -9.74 10.79
C PRO A 64 -4.53 -10.55 10.80
N GLY A 65 -3.40 -9.88 10.50
CA GLY A 65 -2.06 -10.46 10.51
C GLY A 65 -1.50 -10.84 9.14
N HIS A 66 -2.29 -10.74 8.06
CA HIS A 66 -1.91 -11.06 6.68
C HIS A 66 -2.70 -10.19 5.68
N TRP A 67 -2.07 -9.18 5.10
CA TRP A 67 -2.74 -8.12 4.33
C TRP A 67 -2.36 -8.10 2.86
N ASN A 68 -3.34 -7.85 1.99
CA ASN A 68 -3.07 -7.51 0.60
C ASN A 68 -2.40 -6.13 0.54
N ASP A 69 -1.29 -6.02 -0.18
CA ASP A 69 -0.54 -4.80 -0.34
C ASP A 69 -0.66 -4.28 -1.79
N PRO A 70 -1.56 -3.33 -2.06
CA PRO A 70 -1.63 -2.63 -3.35
C PRO A 70 -0.51 -1.59 -3.53
N ASP A 71 0.57 -1.65 -2.75
CA ASP A 71 1.72 -0.75 -2.75
C ASP A 71 1.53 0.53 -1.92
N MET A 72 2.64 1.26 -1.77
CA MET A 72 2.76 2.51 -1.02
C MET A 72 1.80 3.63 -1.47
N LEU A 73 1.52 4.57 -0.55
CA LEU A 73 0.75 5.77 -0.84
C LEU A 73 1.59 6.79 -1.64
N VAL A 74 1.08 7.17 -2.82
CA VAL A 74 1.66 8.17 -3.72
C VAL A 74 0.93 9.51 -3.60
N VAL A 75 1.02 10.12 -2.42
CA VAL A 75 0.40 11.41 -2.10
C VAL A 75 1.46 12.50 -1.98
N ASP A 76 1.11 13.73 -2.33
CA ASP A 76 2.06 14.86 -2.38
C ASP A 76 3.35 14.53 -3.17
N LYS A 77 4.45 15.21 -2.89
CA LYS A 77 5.75 14.98 -3.51
C LYS A 77 6.34 13.62 -3.11
N VAL A 78 6.22 12.67 -4.04
CA VAL A 78 6.91 11.38 -4.00
C VAL A 78 8.43 11.52 -4.18
N LEU A 79 9.18 10.57 -3.63
CA LEU A 79 10.65 10.55 -3.63
C LEU A 79 11.23 9.37 -4.43
N GLY A 80 12.54 9.44 -4.67
CA GLY A 80 13.30 8.32 -5.23
C GLY A 80 13.05 8.14 -6.72
N TRP A 81 12.91 6.88 -7.16
CA TRP A 81 12.72 6.59 -8.58
C TRP A 81 11.35 7.06 -9.11
N LEU A 82 10.37 7.29 -8.22
CA LEU A 82 9.07 7.85 -8.56
C LEU A 82 9.09 9.35 -8.88
N ASP A 83 10.12 10.10 -8.45
CA ASP A 83 10.19 11.55 -8.68
C ASP A 83 10.30 11.83 -10.20
N GLY A 84 9.19 12.28 -10.78
CA GLY A 84 9.06 12.51 -12.22
C GLY A 84 8.50 11.34 -13.04
N CYS A 85 7.99 10.27 -12.41
CA CYS A 85 7.26 9.20 -13.09
C CYS A 85 5.84 9.61 -13.53
N GLY A 86 5.29 10.65 -12.93
CA GLY A 86 3.97 11.19 -13.21
C GLY A 86 3.94 12.72 -13.06
N ASN A 87 2.72 13.24 -13.00
CA ASN A 87 2.46 14.69 -12.84
C ASN A 87 1.95 15.01 -11.42
N GLY A 88 2.05 14.06 -10.48
CA GLY A 88 1.35 14.10 -9.21
C GLY A 88 -0.16 13.88 -9.35
N LEU A 89 -0.78 13.54 -8.22
CA LEU A 89 -2.23 13.40 -8.10
C LEU A 89 -2.90 14.73 -7.72
N THR A 90 -4.03 15.02 -8.34
CA THR A 90 -4.93 16.09 -7.88
C THR A 90 -5.51 15.78 -6.50
N GLU A 91 -6.02 16.79 -5.80
CA GLU A 91 -6.64 16.62 -4.47
C GLU A 91 -7.73 15.53 -4.45
N ASN A 92 -8.60 15.50 -5.46
CA ASN A 92 -9.67 14.49 -5.56
C ASN A 92 -9.12 13.07 -5.79
N GLU A 93 -8.05 12.95 -6.57
CA GLU A 93 -7.39 11.67 -6.82
C GLU A 93 -6.67 11.18 -5.56
N GLN A 94 -6.07 12.09 -4.78
CA GLN A 94 -5.48 11.75 -3.47
C GLN A 94 -6.52 11.30 -2.46
N ILE A 95 -7.67 11.99 -2.38
CA ILE A 95 -8.81 11.57 -1.54
C ILE A 95 -9.27 10.18 -1.96
N THR A 96 -9.42 9.94 -3.26
CA THR A 96 -9.83 8.63 -3.80
C THR A 96 -8.83 7.55 -3.45
N HIS A 97 -7.53 7.81 -3.66
CA HIS A 97 -6.42 6.90 -3.37
C HIS A 97 -6.43 6.46 -1.91
N ILE A 98 -6.44 7.42 -0.99
CA ILE A 98 -6.43 7.15 0.45
C ILE A 98 -7.70 6.43 0.90
N THR A 99 -8.87 6.86 0.42
CA THR A 99 -10.14 6.23 0.77
C THR A 99 -10.20 4.78 0.31
N LEU A 100 -9.69 4.49 -0.90
CA LEU A 100 -9.68 3.14 -1.45
C LEU A 100 -8.73 2.23 -0.68
N TRP A 101 -7.52 2.68 -0.36
CA TRP A 101 -6.58 1.91 0.47
C TRP A 101 -7.14 1.64 1.88
N ALA A 102 -7.85 2.60 2.47
CA ALA A 102 -8.50 2.44 3.76
C ALA A 102 -9.58 1.34 3.71
N ILE A 103 -10.47 1.38 2.73
CA ILE A 103 -11.55 0.37 2.56
C ILE A 103 -10.97 -1.02 2.31
N LEU A 104 -9.84 -1.11 1.61
CA LEU A 104 -9.15 -2.37 1.33
C LEU A 104 -8.39 -2.93 2.54
N ALA A 105 -8.31 -2.20 3.65
CA ALA A 105 -7.44 -2.51 4.79
C ALA A 105 -5.98 -2.76 4.37
N ALA A 106 -5.51 -1.96 3.40
CA ALA A 106 -4.14 -2.04 2.89
C ALA A 106 -3.13 -1.51 3.90
N PRO A 107 -1.86 -1.98 3.88
CA PRO A 107 -0.76 -1.30 4.55
C PRO A 107 -0.63 0.15 4.07
N LEU A 108 -0.56 1.10 5.01
CA LEU A 108 -0.46 2.53 4.70
C LEU A 108 0.99 3.00 4.88
N LEU A 109 1.78 2.83 3.83
CA LEU A 109 3.19 3.26 3.78
C LEU A 109 3.30 4.56 2.98
N LEU A 110 3.72 5.66 3.61
CA LEU A 110 3.84 6.96 2.94
C LEU A 110 5.08 7.03 2.06
N GLY A 111 4.88 7.36 0.78
CA GLY A 111 5.95 7.51 -0.21
C GLY A 111 6.54 8.92 -0.37
N CYS A 112 6.08 9.87 0.41
CA CYS A 112 6.42 11.28 0.26
C CYS A 112 7.44 11.78 1.28
N ASP A 113 7.98 12.97 1.01
CA ASP A 113 8.82 13.70 1.95
C ASP A 113 7.98 14.30 3.08
N LEU A 114 7.94 13.63 4.23
CA LEU A 114 7.21 14.09 5.42
C LEU A 114 7.64 15.48 5.90
N SER A 115 8.87 15.93 5.61
CA SER A 115 9.34 17.26 6.02
C SER A 115 8.76 18.39 5.17
N ARG A 116 8.18 18.05 4.02
CA ARG A 116 7.63 18.97 3.03
C ARG A 116 6.15 18.74 2.73
N MET A 117 5.51 17.86 3.51
CA MET A 117 4.11 17.52 3.35
C MET A 117 3.23 18.78 3.45
N ASP A 118 2.37 18.98 2.46
CA ASP A 118 1.43 20.09 2.44
C ASP A 118 0.30 19.91 3.47
N GLU A 119 -0.41 21.01 3.74
CA GLU A 119 -1.48 21.02 4.75
C GLU A 119 -2.66 20.13 4.34
N PHE A 120 -2.96 20.05 3.04
CA PHE A 120 -4.02 19.22 2.50
C PHE A 120 -3.78 17.72 2.80
N THR A 121 -2.61 17.21 2.41
CA THR A 121 -2.21 15.81 2.59
C THR A 121 -2.12 15.48 4.08
N ARG A 122 -1.56 16.39 4.88
CA ARG A 122 -1.50 16.22 6.33
C ARG A 122 -2.88 16.07 6.96
N ASN A 123 -3.84 16.92 6.57
CA ASN A 123 -5.20 16.86 7.11
C ASN A 123 -5.90 15.55 6.74
N LEU A 124 -5.64 15.03 5.53
CA LEU A 124 -6.17 13.75 5.10
C LEU A 124 -5.55 12.58 5.89
N MET A 125 -4.24 12.60 6.11
CA MET A 125 -3.53 11.55 6.88
C MET A 125 -3.83 11.59 8.38
N CYS A 126 -4.20 12.74 8.93
CA CYS A 126 -4.52 12.91 10.35
C CYS A 126 -6.04 12.95 10.63
N ASN A 127 -6.87 12.45 9.70
CA ASN A 127 -8.31 12.41 9.89
C ASN A 127 -8.73 11.21 10.76
N ASP A 128 -9.00 11.45 12.04
CA ASP A 128 -9.41 10.43 13.01
C ASP A 128 -10.69 9.68 12.62
N GLU A 129 -11.63 10.29 11.90
CA GLU A 129 -12.88 9.62 11.51
C GLU A 129 -12.64 8.58 10.40
N MET A 130 -11.66 8.83 9.54
CA MET A 130 -11.28 7.90 8.46
C MET A 130 -10.52 6.67 8.97
N TRP A 131 -9.78 6.82 10.08
CA TRP A 131 -8.83 5.79 10.56
C TRP A 131 -9.32 4.99 11.77
N ARG A 132 -10.61 5.09 12.11
CA ARG A 132 -11.26 4.30 13.17
C ARG A 132 -11.99 3.10 12.61
#